data_AF-A0A8E0QK66-F1
#
_entry.id   AF-A0A8E0QK66-F1
#
_cell.length_a   1.000
_cell.length_b   1.000
_cell.length_c   1.000
_cell.angle_alpha   90.00
_cell.angle_beta   90.00
_cell.angle_gamma   90.00
#
_symmetry.space_group_name_H-M   'P 1'
#
loop_
_entity.id
_entity.type
_entity.pdbx_description
1 polymer ?
#
loop_
_entity_poly.entity_id
_entity_poly.type
_entity_poly.pdbx_seq_one_letter_code
_entity_poly.pdbx_strand_id
1 'polypeptide(L)'
;MFNGVPRELGVRGPHLWRRHLLPGSTDALYFNSWVSGYRFLPDGSAGKSNGFINPAPNKPSLLLAGSGAFFRKPKRQYVGVTPVVATDHGISNDGTGDQARAINELLSSYLGSVIFFPAGVYLVESTVHIPIGSKIIGSGWSQIMGTGSAFEDESNPTVVVRVGQKGDQGMVEITDMLFTVKGSTAGAVLMEWNVHESTQGSAAMWESHFRVSGANGSNLGLADRLIGGDAVNKKCMGASMLMHITSYASGYFENVWAWVADHDLDSPLNALATESPAGVPLNVQTDISVYVGRGILIESQGPTWLYGTASEHAQIKKIYMGHMQTETPYYQPKPNALSPYTANTYFLSDPTYKDCSDDLCRGAWALRLLNSTDVFIYSAGFYSWFQAYDESCVSVEHCQQSLIQTNYAKGLWMYNIFTKGNVEVVSPEGGLPALLFNDTTRNGFTSEIAAWLSLSTGGGDIGSDGDDSGEVYIDPVIWSEPDDGRNISCYPPCTYVLPPTTLPTPRTFVYPTLVTGIGVGYEVPTYYVYMGSTTTTTTITLL
;
A
#
# COMPACT_ATOMS: atom_id res chain seq x y z
N MET A 1 -9.04 -29.15 1.94
CA MET A 1 -9.46 -30.56 2.04
C MET A 1 -10.59 -30.61 3.04
N PHE A 2 -11.79 -31.00 2.60
CA PHE A 2 -12.93 -31.21 3.49
C PHE A 2 -13.16 -32.72 3.57
N ASN A 3 -12.79 -33.34 4.70
CA ASN A 3 -13.00 -34.77 4.93
C ASN A 3 -14.12 -34.97 5.95
N GLY A 4 -15.11 -35.79 5.61
CA GLY A 4 -16.15 -36.22 6.55
C GLY A 4 -17.14 -35.12 6.98
N VAL A 5 -17.42 -34.13 6.13
CA VAL A 5 -18.37 -33.04 6.43
C VAL A 5 -19.64 -33.21 5.58
N PRO A 6 -20.78 -33.67 6.15
CA PRO A 6 -22.03 -33.87 5.39
C PRO A 6 -22.65 -32.58 4.81
N ARG A 7 -22.15 -31.39 5.21
CA ARG A 7 -22.60 -30.07 4.74
C ARG A 7 -21.41 -29.08 4.73
N GLU A 8 -21.02 -28.59 3.56
CA GLU A 8 -19.89 -27.65 3.44
C GLU A 8 -20.29 -26.19 3.58
N LEU A 9 -21.36 -25.75 2.90
CA LEU A 9 -21.93 -24.41 3.07
C LEU A 9 -23.46 -24.41 2.92
N GLY A 10 -24.19 -23.78 3.85
CA GLY A 10 -25.64 -23.70 3.80
C GLY A 10 -26.22 -22.54 4.59
N VAL A 11 -27.46 -22.15 4.26
CA VAL A 11 -28.16 -21.07 4.94
C VAL A 11 -28.82 -21.58 6.23
N ARG A 12 -28.50 -20.97 7.38
CA ARG A 12 -29.14 -21.28 8.67
C ARG A 12 -30.41 -20.44 8.82
N GLY A 13 -31.56 -21.00 8.44
CA GLY A 13 -32.89 -20.41 8.64
C GLY A 13 -33.78 -21.24 9.59
N PRO A 14 -34.95 -20.69 10.02
CA PRO A 14 -35.96 -21.47 10.74
C PRO A 14 -36.35 -22.70 9.90
N HIS A 15 -36.61 -23.81 10.59
CA HIS A 15 -36.43 -25.21 10.19
C HIS A 15 -37.02 -25.72 8.84
N LEU A 16 -37.65 -24.88 8.01
CA LEU A 16 -38.33 -25.26 6.77
C LEU A 16 -37.65 -24.80 5.46
N TRP A 17 -36.58 -23.98 5.50
CA TRP A 17 -35.95 -23.42 4.27
C TRP A 17 -34.41 -23.54 4.23
N ARG A 18 -33.84 -24.68 4.59
CA ARG A 18 -32.38 -24.89 4.45
C ARG A 18 -32.04 -25.25 3.00
N ARG A 19 -31.44 -24.31 2.27
CA ARG A 19 -30.83 -24.56 0.95
C ARG A 19 -29.33 -24.81 1.09
N HIS A 20 -28.85 -25.87 0.44
CA HIS A 20 -27.41 -26.12 0.30
C HIS A 20 -26.85 -25.18 -0.77
N LEU A 21 -25.79 -24.43 -0.43
CA LEU A 21 -25.09 -23.55 -1.37
C LEU A 21 -23.90 -24.26 -2.03
N LEU A 22 -23.27 -25.17 -1.29
CA LEU A 22 -22.24 -26.09 -1.77
C LEU A 22 -22.49 -27.46 -1.13
N PRO A 23 -22.79 -28.51 -1.92
CA PRO A 23 -22.99 -29.86 -1.39
C PRO A 23 -21.66 -30.43 -0.88
N GLY A 24 -21.68 -31.05 0.30
CA GLY A 24 -20.52 -31.75 0.85
C GLY A 24 -20.45 -33.21 0.43
N SER A 25 -19.40 -33.90 0.86
CA SER A 25 -19.19 -35.34 0.67
C SER A 25 -18.65 -36.01 1.92
N THR A 26 -18.85 -37.34 2.02
CA THR A 26 -18.15 -38.18 2.98
C THR A 26 -16.69 -38.40 2.59
N ASP A 27 -16.37 -38.28 1.30
CA ASP A 27 -15.02 -38.36 0.74
C ASP A 27 -14.38 -36.97 0.59
N ALA A 28 -13.06 -36.93 0.38
CA ALA A 28 -12.31 -35.69 0.20
C ALA A 28 -12.77 -34.92 -1.06
N LEU A 29 -13.29 -33.71 -0.88
CA LEU A 29 -13.57 -32.78 -1.98
C LEU A 29 -12.43 -31.77 -2.15
N TYR A 30 -12.12 -31.50 -3.42
CA TYR A 30 -11.13 -30.52 -3.86
C TYR A 30 -11.80 -29.55 -4.83
N PHE A 31 -11.68 -28.26 -4.51
CA PHE A 31 -12.23 -27.19 -5.32
C PHE A 31 -11.09 -26.29 -5.78
N ASN A 32 -11.13 -25.90 -7.05
CA ASN A 32 -10.14 -24.99 -7.59
C ASN A 32 -10.39 -23.57 -7.04
N SER A 33 -11.57 -23.01 -7.33
CA SER A 33 -11.98 -21.68 -6.85
C SER A 33 -13.50 -21.61 -6.69
N TRP A 34 -13.96 -21.25 -5.49
CA TRP A 34 -15.37 -21.00 -5.17
C TRP A 34 -15.48 -19.70 -4.39
N VAL A 35 -16.45 -18.87 -4.74
CA VAL A 35 -16.68 -17.56 -4.10
C VAL A 35 -18.16 -17.31 -3.83
N SER A 36 -18.43 -16.46 -2.84
CA SER A 36 -19.77 -16.00 -2.48
C SER A 36 -19.72 -14.51 -2.18
N GLY A 37 -20.40 -13.70 -3.00
CA GLY A 37 -20.41 -12.24 -2.85
C GLY A 37 -20.39 -11.53 -4.20
N TYR A 38 -20.06 -10.25 -4.18
CA TYR A 38 -19.86 -9.50 -5.42
C TYR A 38 -18.59 -9.99 -6.12
N ARG A 39 -18.68 -10.30 -7.42
CA ARG A 39 -17.54 -10.72 -8.23
C ARG A 39 -17.46 -9.90 -9.50
N PHE A 40 -16.25 -9.63 -9.95
CA PHE A 40 -15.92 -9.10 -11.28
C PHE A 40 -15.01 -10.12 -11.96
N LEU A 41 -15.45 -10.69 -13.07
CA LEU A 41 -14.78 -11.80 -13.76
C LEU A 41 -13.98 -11.31 -14.97
N PRO A 42 -13.07 -12.14 -15.52
CA PRO A 42 -12.16 -11.71 -16.59
C PRO A 42 -12.86 -11.42 -17.93
N ASP A 43 -14.09 -11.94 -18.11
CA ASP A 43 -14.93 -11.68 -19.28
C ASP A 43 -15.73 -10.36 -19.16
N GLY A 44 -15.49 -9.57 -18.11
CA GLY A 44 -16.22 -8.34 -17.81
C GLY A 44 -17.54 -8.55 -17.07
N SER A 45 -17.94 -9.80 -16.80
CA SER A 45 -19.19 -10.06 -16.07
C SER A 45 -19.04 -9.69 -14.58
N ALA A 46 -20.03 -8.95 -14.06
CA ALA A 46 -20.04 -8.48 -12.69
C ALA A 46 -21.39 -8.72 -11.99
N GLY A 47 -21.36 -8.92 -10.67
CA GLY A 47 -22.57 -9.00 -9.84
C GLY A 47 -22.44 -9.92 -8.62
N LYS A 48 -23.46 -9.92 -7.76
CA LYS A 48 -23.51 -10.83 -6.60
C LYS A 48 -23.86 -12.25 -7.02
N SER A 49 -23.03 -13.23 -6.67
CA SER A 49 -23.30 -14.64 -6.95
C SER A 49 -22.57 -15.56 -5.98
N ASN A 50 -23.03 -16.80 -5.91
CA ASN A 50 -22.41 -17.89 -5.15
C ASN A 50 -22.09 -19.02 -6.12
N GLY A 51 -20.85 -19.45 -6.18
CA GLY A 51 -20.49 -20.57 -7.03
C GLY A 51 -19.01 -20.67 -7.37
N PHE A 52 -18.70 -21.70 -8.15
CA PHE A 52 -17.40 -21.85 -8.76
C PHE A 52 -17.12 -20.72 -9.74
N ILE A 53 -15.86 -20.32 -9.80
CA ILE A 53 -15.36 -19.33 -10.74
C ILE A 53 -14.22 -19.94 -11.54
N ASN A 54 -14.17 -19.57 -12.82
CA ASN A 54 -13.12 -19.98 -13.75
C ASN A 54 -12.63 -18.75 -14.52
N PRO A 55 -11.36 -18.74 -14.94
CA PRO A 55 -10.35 -19.75 -14.63
C PRO A 55 -9.88 -19.70 -13.17
N ALA A 56 -9.23 -20.77 -12.72
CA ALA A 56 -8.56 -20.78 -11.43
C ALA A 56 -7.18 -20.10 -11.55
N PRO A 57 -6.66 -19.53 -10.45
CA PRO A 57 -5.34 -18.91 -10.44
C PRO A 57 -4.23 -19.87 -10.88
N ASN A 58 -3.46 -19.48 -11.89
CA ASN A 58 -2.23 -20.18 -12.26
C ASN A 58 -1.10 -19.72 -11.33
N LYS A 59 -0.86 -20.44 -10.24
CA LYS A 59 0.12 -20.04 -9.21
C LYS A 59 1.54 -20.45 -9.62
N PRO A 60 2.51 -19.53 -9.71
CA PRO A 60 3.91 -19.85 -9.98
C PRO A 60 4.45 -20.88 -8.97
N SER A 61 5.16 -21.90 -9.46
CA SER A 61 5.69 -22.97 -8.61
C SER A 61 6.66 -22.46 -7.54
N LEU A 62 7.34 -21.34 -7.80
CA LEU A 62 8.23 -20.69 -6.83
C LEU A 62 7.49 -20.21 -5.57
N LEU A 63 6.19 -19.90 -5.66
CA LEU A 63 5.36 -19.50 -4.52
C LEU A 63 4.79 -20.69 -3.73
N LEU A 64 4.95 -21.92 -4.22
CA LEU A 64 4.28 -23.10 -3.69
C LEU A 64 5.26 -24.03 -2.96
N ALA A 65 4.81 -24.61 -1.86
CA ALA A 65 5.49 -25.76 -1.24
C ALA A 65 5.29 -27.03 -2.11
N GLY A 66 6.03 -28.10 -1.80
CA GLY A 66 5.90 -29.39 -2.50
C GLY A 66 4.49 -30.02 -2.44
N SER A 67 3.60 -29.54 -1.56
CA SER A 67 2.19 -29.93 -1.49
C SER A 67 1.30 -29.23 -2.52
N GLY A 68 1.78 -28.21 -3.23
CA GLY A 68 0.99 -27.34 -4.10
C GLY A 68 0.24 -26.22 -3.37
N ALA A 69 0.32 -26.15 -2.04
CA ALA A 69 -0.15 -25.00 -1.27
C ALA A 69 0.86 -23.85 -1.34
N PHE A 70 0.42 -22.62 -1.10
CA PHE A 70 1.37 -21.50 -0.89
C PHE A 70 2.35 -21.85 0.22
N PHE A 71 3.63 -21.56 -0.03
CA PHE A 71 4.68 -21.85 0.93
C PHE A 71 4.45 -21.10 2.24
N ARG A 72 4.62 -21.81 3.35
CA ARG A 72 4.51 -21.28 4.71
C ARG A 72 5.68 -21.78 5.53
N LYS A 73 6.23 -20.90 6.36
CA LYS A 73 7.35 -21.21 7.24
C LYS A 73 7.06 -20.64 8.63
N PRO A 74 6.95 -21.49 9.67
CA PRO A 74 6.74 -20.99 11.02
C PRO A 74 7.95 -20.20 11.49
N LYS A 75 7.71 -19.19 12.33
CA LYS A 75 8.75 -18.43 13.04
C LYS A 75 9.78 -19.36 13.69
N ARG A 76 11.06 -19.06 13.49
CA ARG A 76 12.16 -19.79 14.13
C ARG A 76 12.26 -19.41 15.61
N GLN A 77 12.23 -20.42 16.48
CA GLN A 77 12.41 -20.24 17.94
C GLN A 77 13.81 -20.62 18.44
N TYR A 78 14.66 -21.22 17.59
CA TYR A 78 16.03 -21.65 17.93
C TYR A 78 16.17 -22.42 19.26
N VAL A 79 15.22 -23.30 19.57
CA VAL A 79 15.19 -24.08 20.82
C VAL A 79 16.50 -24.85 21.01
N GLY A 80 17.13 -24.67 22.17
CA GLY A 80 18.38 -25.35 22.53
C GLY A 80 19.66 -24.72 21.95
N VAL A 81 19.56 -23.59 21.26
CA VAL A 81 20.73 -22.83 20.78
C VAL A 81 21.14 -21.79 21.82
N THR A 82 22.42 -21.74 22.17
CA THR A 82 23.00 -20.64 22.95
C THR A 82 23.31 -19.48 22.01
N PRO A 83 22.68 -18.30 22.18
CA PRO A 83 22.93 -17.17 21.29
C PRO A 83 24.19 -16.39 21.67
N VAL A 84 24.71 -15.63 20.71
CA VAL A 84 25.67 -14.55 20.93
C VAL A 84 24.89 -13.31 21.35
N VAL A 85 25.12 -12.79 22.54
CA VAL A 85 24.34 -11.68 23.10
C VAL A 85 25.00 -10.34 22.76
N ALA A 86 24.27 -9.45 22.06
CA ALA A 86 24.81 -8.18 21.57
C ALA A 86 25.44 -7.31 22.67
N THR A 87 24.80 -7.21 23.84
CA THR A 87 25.28 -6.39 24.97
C THR A 87 26.55 -6.95 25.62
N ASP A 88 26.80 -8.26 25.54
CA ASP A 88 28.03 -8.88 26.04
C ASP A 88 29.25 -8.50 25.18
N HIS A 89 29.01 -7.94 23.99
CA HIS A 89 30.01 -7.38 23.08
C HIS A 89 30.10 -5.85 23.15
N GLY A 90 29.62 -5.23 24.24
CA GLY A 90 29.76 -3.79 24.49
C GLY A 90 28.83 -2.90 23.65
N ILE A 91 27.83 -3.49 22.99
CA ILE A 91 26.80 -2.73 22.27
C ILE A 91 25.76 -2.24 23.29
N SER A 92 25.71 -0.93 23.51
CA SER A 92 24.72 -0.31 24.40
C SER A 92 23.32 -0.38 23.81
N ASN A 93 22.33 -0.58 24.66
CA ASN A 93 20.91 -0.56 24.30
C ASN A 93 20.09 0.43 25.15
N ASP A 94 20.74 1.45 25.69
CA ASP A 94 20.14 2.48 26.54
C ASP A 94 19.59 3.70 25.76
N GLY A 95 19.63 3.66 24.42
CA GLY A 95 19.19 4.74 23.56
C GLY A 95 20.19 5.89 23.42
N THR A 96 21.45 5.66 23.79
CA THR A 96 22.53 6.66 23.69
C THR A 96 23.74 6.13 22.91
N GLY A 97 24.49 7.06 22.30
CA GLY A 97 25.69 6.76 21.51
C GLY A 97 25.42 6.02 20.21
N ASP A 98 26.29 6.19 19.22
CA ASP A 98 26.18 5.47 17.95
C ASP A 98 26.67 4.01 18.08
N GLN A 99 25.76 3.07 17.88
CA GLN A 99 26.02 1.62 17.95
C GLN A 99 26.30 1.00 16.58
N ALA A 100 26.16 1.74 15.47
CA ALA A 100 26.17 1.18 14.12
C ALA A 100 27.43 0.35 13.83
N ARG A 101 28.61 0.90 14.13
CA ARG A 101 29.89 0.20 13.92
C ARG A 101 29.97 -1.11 14.71
N ALA A 102 29.65 -1.07 16.00
CA ALA A 102 29.76 -2.24 16.87
C ALA A 102 28.76 -3.34 16.48
N ILE A 103 27.54 -2.95 16.06
CA ILE A 103 26.55 -3.87 15.51
C ILE A 103 27.07 -4.51 14.21
N ASN A 104 27.62 -3.71 13.28
CA ASN A 104 28.17 -4.22 12.03
C ASN A 104 29.34 -5.20 12.25
N GLU A 105 30.24 -4.89 13.18
CA GLU A 105 31.34 -5.77 13.59
C GLU A 105 30.83 -7.08 14.19
N LEU A 106 29.81 -7.02 15.07
CA LEU A 106 29.20 -8.22 15.65
C LEU A 106 28.54 -9.10 14.58
N LEU A 107 27.67 -8.52 13.76
CA LEU A 107 26.92 -9.26 12.73
C LEU A 107 27.85 -9.94 11.72
N SER A 108 28.94 -9.28 11.34
CA SER A 108 29.95 -9.84 10.42
C SER A 108 30.86 -10.89 11.08
N SER A 109 31.12 -10.79 12.39
CA SER A 109 31.98 -11.74 13.11
C SER A 109 31.29 -13.06 13.46
N TYR A 110 29.96 -13.07 13.57
CA TYR A 110 29.19 -14.21 14.06
C TYR A 110 28.21 -14.80 13.02
N LEU A 111 28.58 -14.79 11.74
CA LEU A 111 27.80 -15.41 10.66
C LEU A 111 27.43 -16.87 10.99
N GLY A 112 26.17 -17.23 10.75
CA GLY A 112 25.63 -18.57 11.02
C GLY A 112 25.22 -18.82 12.47
N SER A 113 25.73 -18.02 13.42
CA SER A 113 25.30 -18.04 14.83
C SER A 113 23.98 -17.30 15.01
N VAL A 114 23.24 -17.65 16.06
CA VAL A 114 22.06 -16.88 16.48
C VAL A 114 22.55 -15.70 17.31
N ILE A 115 22.23 -14.49 16.88
CA ILE A 115 22.62 -13.24 17.53
C ILE A 115 21.38 -12.68 18.24
N PHE A 116 21.47 -12.51 19.54
CA PHE A 116 20.40 -12.02 20.40
C PHE A 116 20.60 -10.56 20.76
N PHE A 117 19.59 -9.74 20.49
CA PHE A 117 19.49 -8.35 20.89
C PHE A 117 18.53 -8.25 22.08
N PRO A 118 19.02 -8.13 23.33
CA PRO A 118 18.17 -7.83 24.47
C PRO A 118 17.27 -6.60 24.26
N ALA A 119 16.13 -6.57 24.96
CA ALA A 119 15.20 -5.44 24.91
C ALA A 119 15.93 -4.12 25.21
N GLY A 120 15.71 -3.10 24.38
CA GLY A 120 16.37 -1.80 24.52
C GLY A 120 16.45 -1.05 23.21
N VAL A 121 17.04 0.15 23.25
CA VAL A 121 17.17 1.04 22.09
C VAL A 121 18.64 1.10 21.67
N TYR A 122 18.92 0.57 20.50
CA TYR A 122 20.20 0.63 19.83
C TYR A 122 20.20 1.82 18.86
N LEU A 123 20.71 2.96 19.33
CA LEU A 123 20.77 4.17 18.53
C LEU A 123 21.86 4.04 17.46
N VAL A 124 21.56 4.39 16.21
CA VAL A 124 22.49 4.27 15.09
C VAL A 124 22.52 5.56 14.27
N GLU A 125 23.73 6.05 13.94
CA GLU A 125 23.95 7.27 13.14
C GLU A 125 24.42 6.96 11.71
N SER A 126 24.57 5.68 11.37
CA SER A 126 24.93 5.19 10.04
C SER A 126 24.28 3.83 9.76
N THR A 127 24.37 3.36 8.52
CA THR A 127 23.73 2.11 8.10
C THR A 127 24.22 0.90 8.90
N VAL A 128 23.27 0.13 9.44
CA VAL A 128 23.48 -1.23 9.93
C VAL A 128 23.37 -2.20 8.76
N HIS A 129 24.41 -2.99 8.54
CA HIS A 129 24.48 -4.01 7.51
C HIS A 129 24.21 -5.38 8.12
N ILE A 130 23.15 -6.03 7.65
CA ILE A 130 22.80 -7.42 7.98
C ILE A 130 23.33 -8.31 6.85
N PRO A 131 24.48 -8.98 7.03
CA PRO A 131 25.09 -9.82 6.01
C PRO A 131 24.35 -11.15 5.81
N ILE A 132 24.64 -11.81 4.70
CA ILE A 132 24.18 -13.17 4.42
C ILE A 132 24.70 -14.14 5.48
N GLY A 133 23.81 -14.97 6.03
CA GLY A 133 24.08 -15.92 7.10
C GLY A 133 23.68 -15.40 8.48
N SER A 134 23.20 -14.16 8.61
CA SER A 134 22.71 -13.62 9.87
C SER A 134 21.40 -14.29 10.33
N LYS A 135 21.36 -14.64 11.62
CA LYS A 135 20.16 -15.07 12.35
C LYS A 135 20.00 -14.15 13.56
N ILE A 136 19.03 -13.25 13.51
CA ILE A 136 18.85 -12.19 14.49
C ILE A 136 17.54 -12.44 15.25
N ILE A 137 17.61 -12.44 16.58
CA ILE A 137 16.46 -12.53 17.45
C ILE A 137 16.47 -11.35 18.44
N GLY A 138 15.34 -10.66 18.57
CA GLY A 138 15.11 -9.69 19.64
C GLY A 138 14.34 -10.28 20.82
N SER A 139 13.94 -9.41 21.76
CA SER A 139 13.07 -9.76 22.89
C SER A 139 12.30 -8.54 23.34
N GLY A 140 10.97 -8.58 23.26
CA GLY A 140 10.15 -7.43 23.60
C GLY A 140 10.42 -6.29 22.61
N TRP A 141 11.01 -5.18 23.07
CA TRP A 141 11.17 -3.93 22.30
C TRP A 141 12.64 -3.70 21.90
N SER A 142 13.27 -4.69 21.26
CA SER A 142 14.64 -4.58 20.72
C SER A 142 14.64 -3.69 19.48
N GLN A 143 15.13 -2.46 19.62
CA GLN A 143 14.94 -1.39 18.65
C GLN A 143 16.24 -0.98 17.97
N ILE A 144 16.33 -1.09 16.64
CA ILE A 144 17.32 -0.33 15.88
C ILE A 144 16.71 1.04 15.57
N MET A 145 17.29 2.11 16.12
CA MET A 145 16.75 3.46 16.04
C MET A 145 17.70 4.38 15.26
N GLY A 146 17.36 4.71 14.02
CA GLY A 146 18.15 5.63 13.19
C GLY A 146 18.02 7.09 13.62
N THR A 147 19.13 7.84 13.65
CA THR A 147 19.14 9.27 13.98
C THR A 147 20.32 9.98 13.32
N GLY A 148 20.28 11.31 13.27
CA GLY A 148 21.42 12.14 12.87
C GLY A 148 21.47 12.42 11.37
N SER A 149 22.45 13.25 10.99
CA SER A 149 22.51 13.93 9.68
C SER A 149 22.58 12.98 8.48
N ALA A 150 23.04 11.75 8.67
CA ALA A 150 23.06 10.74 7.60
C ALA A 150 21.67 10.43 7.04
N PHE A 151 20.61 10.64 7.83
CA PHE A 151 19.24 10.28 7.48
C PHE A 151 18.31 11.49 7.33
N GLU A 152 18.82 12.73 7.31
CA GLU A 152 18.00 13.94 7.27
C GLU A 152 17.61 14.37 5.84
N ASP A 153 18.38 13.98 4.83
CA ASP A 153 18.20 14.47 3.45
C ASP A 153 17.20 13.63 2.65
N GLU A 154 15.99 14.14 2.48
CA GLU A 154 14.94 13.54 1.63
C GLU A 154 15.38 13.40 0.17
N SER A 155 16.17 14.35 -0.35
CA SER A 155 16.58 14.35 -1.76
C SER A 155 17.66 13.29 -2.05
N ASN A 156 18.33 12.82 -1.01
CA ASN A 156 19.31 11.75 -1.07
C ASN A 156 19.10 10.75 0.08
N PRO A 157 18.04 9.92 0.02
CA PRO A 157 17.68 9.02 1.10
C PRO A 157 18.80 8.02 1.45
N THR A 158 18.95 7.73 2.74
CA THR A 158 19.95 6.79 3.27
C THR A 158 19.28 5.65 4.01
N VAL A 159 19.76 4.43 3.78
CA VAL A 159 19.26 3.23 4.42
C VAL A 159 19.74 3.12 5.87
N VAL A 160 18.82 2.90 6.82
CA VAL A 160 19.13 2.62 8.23
C VAL A 160 19.57 1.17 8.40
N VAL A 161 18.78 0.20 7.90
CA VAL A 161 19.11 -1.23 7.95
C VAL A 161 19.15 -1.82 6.54
N ARG A 162 20.31 -2.30 6.12
CA ARG A 162 20.50 -2.95 4.81
C ARG A 162 20.64 -4.46 4.98
N VAL A 163 19.69 -5.22 4.45
CA VAL A 163 19.67 -6.69 4.52
C VAL A 163 20.22 -7.28 3.24
N GLY A 164 21.47 -7.76 3.31
CA GLY A 164 22.25 -8.18 2.15
C GLY A 164 22.61 -7.02 1.23
N GLN A 165 23.45 -7.31 0.25
CA GLN A 165 23.78 -6.44 -0.87
C GLN A 165 23.01 -6.84 -2.12
N LYS A 166 22.96 -5.94 -3.10
CA LYS A 166 22.36 -6.25 -4.40
C LYS A 166 23.05 -7.46 -5.04
N GLY A 167 22.26 -8.48 -5.36
CA GLY A 167 22.75 -9.72 -5.97
C GLY A 167 23.20 -10.78 -4.97
N ASP A 168 23.16 -10.49 -3.67
CA ASP A 168 23.41 -11.50 -2.65
C ASP A 168 22.30 -12.57 -2.68
N GLN A 169 22.72 -13.83 -2.63
CA GLN A 169 21.82 -14.97 -2.48
C GLN A 169 22.20 -15.77 -1.23
N GLY A 170 21.23 -16.06 -0.37
CA GLY A 170 21.51 -16.78 0.86
C GLY A 170 20.37 -16.89 1.85
N MET A 171 20.76 -17.04 3.11
CA MET A 171 19.86 -17.13 4.26
C MET A 171 20.03 -15.91 5.15
N VAL A 172 18.92 -15.31 5.53
CA VAL A 172 18.82 -14.30 6.59
C VAL A 172 17.53 -14.58 7.33
N GLU A 173 17.58 -14.65 8.65
CA GLU A 173 16.39 -14.83 9.49
C GLU A 173 16.38 -13.71 10.55
N ILE A 174 15.30 -12.90 10.60
CA ILE A 174 15.11 -11.82 11.57
C ILE A 174 13.81 -12.07 12.35
N THR A 175 13.85 -12.00 13.69
CA THR A 175 12.64 -12.11 14.52
C THR A 175 12.65 -11.14 15.68
N ASP A 176 11.46 -10.69 16.11
CA ASP A 176 11.26 -9.91 17.35
C ASP A 176 12.02 -8.58 17.39
N MET A 177 12.24 -7.94 16.24
CA MET A 177 12.94 -6.66 16.13
C MET A 177 11.98 -5.51 15.79
N LEU A 178 12.25 -4.31 16.31
CA LEU A 178 11.57 -3.09 15.94
C LEU A 178 12.54 -2.15 15.23
N PHE A 179 12.14 -1.62 14.08
CA PHE A 179 12.90 -0.64 13.32
C PHE A 179 12.21 0.73 13.45
N THR A 180 12.95 1.74 13.90
CA THR A 180 12.39 3.07 14.20
C THR A 180 13.42 4.17 13.91
N VAL A 181 13.00 5.42 14.09
CA VAL A 181 13.86 6.61 14.01
C VAL A 181 13.73 7.48 15.25
N LYS A 182 14.65 8.42 15.40
CA LYS A 182 14.61 9.50 16.39
C LYS A 182 14.77 10.86 15.69
N GLY A 183 13.75 11.70 15.81
CA GLY A 183 13.74 13.06 15.29
C GLY A 183 13.47 13.15 13.79
N SER A 184 13.93 14.24 13.19
CA SER A 184 13.60 14.65 11.82
C SER A 184 14.48 13.96 10.78
N THR A 185 14.31 12.65 10.61
CA THR A 185 15.09 11.82 9.68
C THR A 185 14.38 11.67 8.33
N ALA A 186 14.09 12.79 7.67
CA ALA A 186 13.29 12.81 6.45
C ALA A 186 13.82 11.91 5.33
N GLY A 187 15.14 11.70 5.25
CA GLY A 187 15.83 10.83 4.29
C GLY A 187 15.94 9.36 4.69
N ALA A 188 15.43 8.93 5.85
CA ALA A 188 15.59 7.54 6.29
C ALA A 188 14.80 6.55 5.41
N VAL A 189 15.49 5.55 4.88
CA VAL A 189 14.87 4.28 4.44
C VAL A 189 15.12 3.26 5.54
N LEU A 190 14.10 2.94 6.35
CA LEU A 190 14.30 2.13 7.56
C LEU A 190 14.87 0.75 7.24
N MET A 191 14.37 0.09 6.19
CA MET A 191 14.95 -1.16 5.71
C MET A 191 15.01 -1.23 4.18
N GLU A 192 16.18 -1.59 3.67
CA GLU A 192 16.37 -2.05 2.29
C GLU A 192 16.69 -3.54 2.32
N TRP A 193 15.82 -4.34 1.71
CA TRP A 193 15.91 -5.78 1.62
C TRP A 193 16.39 -6.20 0.23
N ASN A 194 17.64 -6.67 0.16
CA ASN A 194 18.31 -6.99 -1.10
C ASN A 194 18.52 -8.49 -1.32
N VAL A 195 18.53 -9.27 -0.25
CA VAL A 195 18.86 -10.70 -0.30
C VAL A 195 17.83 -11.49 -1.11
N HIS A 196 18.32 -12.35 -1.99
CA HIS A 196 17.55 -13.43 -2.60
C HIS A 196 17.71 -14.71 -1.79
N GLU A 197 16.66 -15.51 -1.68
CA GLU A 197 16.69 -16.79 -0.98
C GLU A 197 17.59 -17.80 -1.72
N SER A 198 18.39 -18.55 -0.96
CA SER A 198 19.15 -19.71 -1.47
C SER A 198 18.34 -21.01 -1.41
N THR A 199 17.35 -21.08 -0.52
CA THR A 199 16.35 -22.14 -0.44
C THR A 199 15.00 -21.51 -0.07
N GLN A 200 13.88 -22.13 -0.45
CA GLN A 200 12.55 -21.53 -0.26
C GLN A 200 12.32 -21.06 1.20
N GLY A 201 12.07 -19.77 1.38
CA GLY A 201 11.89 -19.10 2.66
C GLY A 201 13.16 -18.91 3.49
N SER A 202 14.37 -19.02 2.92
CA SER A 202 15.63 -18.83 3.66
C SER A 202 15.95 -17.38 3.96
N ALA A 203 15.40 -16.45 3.20
CA ALA A 203 15.44 -15.02 3.46
C ALA A 203 14.08 -14.62 4.08
N ALA A 204 14.03 -14.36 5.38
CA ALA A 204 12.76 -14.27 6.08
C ALA A 204 12.77 -13.40 7.35
N MET A 205 11.61 -12.85 7.67
CA MET A 205 11.37 -11.99 8.83
C MET A 205 10.00 -12.29 9.47
N TRP A 206 9.96 -12.41 10.80
CA TRP A 206 8.72 -12.65 11.56
C TRP A 206 8.61 -11.73 12.77
N GLU A 207 7.39 -11.30 13.12
CA GLU A 207 7.15 -10.54 14.37
C GLU A 207 8.13 -9.36 14.48
N SER A 208 8.39 -8.68 13.36
CA SER A 208 9.36 -7.61 13.31
C SER A 208 8.74 -6.46 12.56
N HIS A 209 8.74 -5.30 13.20
CA HIS A 209 7.82 -4.22 12.89
C HIS A 209 8.60 -2.95 12.60
N PHE A 210 7.93 -2.00 11.95
CA PHE A 210 8.40 -0.65 11.75
C PHE A 210 7.46 0.29 12.49
N ARG A 211 8.01 1.16 13.32
CA ARG A 211 7.26 2.19 14.01
C ARG A 211 8.00 3.50 13.85
N VAL A 212 7.38 4.47 13.20
CA VAL A 212 7.92 5.83 13.15
C VAL A 212 7.07 6.71 14.05
N SER A 213 7.70 7.29 15.08
CA SER A 213 7.05 8.10 16.10
C SER A 213 6.13 7.31 17.06
N GLY A 214 5.27 8.00 17.80
CA GLY A 214 4.25 7.44 18.68
C GLY A 214 4.80 6.83 19.97
N ALA A 215 6.04 7.16 20.34
CA ALA A 215 6.71 6.56 21.48
C ALA A 215 7.71 7.51 22.14
N ASN A 216 7.93 7.32 23.43
CA ASN A 216 8.90 8.07 24.20
C ASN A 216 10.33 7.89 23.65
N GLY A 217 11.11 8.98 23.65
CA GLY A 217 12.46 9.00 23.09
C GLY A 217 12.54 9.11 21.56
N SER A 218 11.42 9.05 20.84
CA SER A 218 11.39 9.25 19.37
C SER A 218 11.62 10.69 18.94
N ASN A 219 11.45 11.69 19.81
CA ASN A 219 11.44 13.12 19.48
C ASN A 219 10.46 13.47 18.33
N LEU A 220 9.38 12.70 18.24
CA LEU A 220 8.31 12.86 17.26
C LEU A 220 6.90 12.76 17.92
N GLY A 221 6.81 12.67 19.25
CA GLY A 221 5.54 12.52 20.00
C GLY A 221 4.81 13.83 20.29
N LEU A 222 3.79 13.81 21.16
CA LEU A 222 2.85 14.93 21.37
C LEU A 222 3.52 16.28 21.71
N ALA A 223 4.55 16.27 22.55
CA ALA A 223 5.23 17.50 22.99
C ALA A 223 5.90 18.26 21.84
N ASP A 224 6.18 17.59 20.72
CA ASP A 224 6.87 18.15 19.58
C ASP A 224 5.90 18.64 18.46
N ARG A 225 4.58 18.45 18.64
CA ARG A 225 3.62 18.44 17.51
C ARG A 225 2.29 19.12 17.84
N LEU A 226 1.83 19.98 16.92
CA LEU A 226 0.47 20.54 16.95
C LEU A 226 -0.35 19.84 15.87
N ILE A 227 -1.46 19.21 16.26
CA ILE A 227 -2.55 18.86 15.35
C ILE A 227 -3.13 20.17 14.79
N GLY A 228 -3.49 20.18 13.51
CA GLY A 228 -4.41 21.21 12.99
C GLY A 228 -3.80 22.55 12.56
N GLY A 229 -2.50 22.59 12.24
CA GLY A 229 -1.94 23.71 11.46
C GLY A 229 -2.04 23.45 9.97
N ASP A 230 -2.47 24.43 9.16
CA ASP A 230 -2.45 24.32 7.68
C ASP A 230 -1.01 24.17 7.12
N ALA A 231 0.02 24.41 7.93
CA ALA A 231 1.42 24.36 7.54
C ALA A 231 2.11 23.08 8.01
N VAL A 232 2.76 22.39 7.07
CA VAL A 232 3.58 21.21 7.37
C VAL A 232 4.76 21.58 8.26
N ASN A 233 4.86 20.93 9.42
CA ASN A 233 6.03 21.00 10.27
C ASN A 233 7.08 19.99 9.79
N LYS A 234 8.10 20.48 9.06
CA LYS A 234 9.19 19.64 8.54
C LYS A 234 9.97 18.88 9.62
N LYS A 235 9.90 19.32 10.89
CA LYS A 235 10.52 18.58 11.99
C LYS A 235 9.81 17.24 12.27
N CYS A 236 8.59 17.02 11.73
CA CYS A 236 7.86 15.75 11.86
C CYS A 236 8.10 14.81 10.68
N MET A 237 8.98 15.14 9.74
CA MET A 237 9.34 14.24 8.63
C MET A 237 10.24 13.14 9.19
N GLY A 238 9.67 11.95 9.36
CA GLY A 238 10.31 10.85 10.08
C GLY A 238 11.05 9.87 9.17
N ALA A 239 10.59 9.62 7.95
CA ALA A 239 11.26 8.68 7.04
C ALA A 239 10.83 8.85 5.58
N SER A 240 11.75 8.62 4.66
CA SER A 240 11.44 8.52 3.23
C SER A 240 10.63 7.26 2.91
N MET A 241 10.95 6.14 3.58
CA MET A 241 10.31 4.83 3.36
C MET A 241 10.48 3.90 4.56
N LEU A 242 9.47 3.11 4.89
CA LEU A 242 9.57 2.08 5.95
C LEU A 242 10.30 0.83 5.46
N MET A 243 9.95 0.30 4.30
CA MET A 243 10.57 -0.91 3.78
C MET A 243 10.67 -0.91 2.25
N HIS A 244 11.82 -1.32 1.73
CA HIS A 244 12.07 -1.48 0.29
C HIS A 244 12.55 -2.90 0.00
N ILE A 245 11.74 -3.70 -0.69
CA ILE A 245 12.14 -5.01 -1.22
C ILE A 245 12.59 -4.81 -2.66
N THR A 246 13.91 -4.87 -2.89
CA THR A 246 14.51 -4.46 -4.17
C THR A 246 14.34 -5.51 -5.25
N SER A 247 14.61 -5.13 -6.51
CA SER A 247 14.28 -5.92 -7.70
C SER A 247 14.87 -7.33 -7.76
N TYR A 248 16.06 -7.53 -7.20
CA TYR A 248 16.74 -8.84 -7.19
C TYR A 248 16.48 -9.64 -5.93
N ALA A 249 15.72 -9.10 -4.97
CA ALA A 249 15.47 -9.75 -3.70
C ALA A 249 14.34 -10.78 -3.79
N SER A 250 14.17 -11.56 -2.74
CA SER A 250 12.99 -12.37 -2.45
C SER A 250 12.80 -12.41 -0.93
N GLY A 251 11.61 -12.77 -0.43
CA GLY A 251 11.49 -12.88 1.03
C GLY A 251 10.18 -13.43 1.57
N TYR A 252 10.26 -13.98 2.77
CA TYR A 252 9.12 -14.41 3.57
C TYR A 252 8.90 -13.46 4.75
N PHE A 253 7.76 -12.79 4.79
CA PHE A 253 7.41 -11.79 5.79
C PHE A 253 6.12 -12.20 6.50
N GLU A 254 6.13 -12.36 7.81
CA GLU A 254 4.93 -12.79 8.55
C GLU A 254 4.77 -11.99 9.82
N ASN A 255 3.55 -11.48 10.04
CA ASN A 255 3.26 -10.54 11.11
C ASN A 255 4.24 -9.35 11.13
N VAL A 256 4.24 -8.60 10.02
CA VAL A 256 5.05 -7.38 9.85
C VAL A 256 4.10 -6.19 9.81
N TRP A 257 4.27 -5.27 10.75
CA TRP A 257 3.47 -4.05 10.82
C TRP A 257 4.36 -2.86 10.51
N ALA A 258 4.04 -2.13 9.44
CA ALA A 258 4.73 -0.93 9.02
C ALA A 258 3.90 0.31 9.35
N TRP A 259 4.02 0.78 10.60
CA TRP A 259 3.16 1.79 11.19
C TRP A 259 3.86 3.15 11.27
N VAL A 260 3.20 4.16 10.72
CA VAL A 260 3.53 5.57 10.96
C VAL A 260 2.55 6.06 12.00
N ALA A 261 3.06 6.55 13.12
CA ALA A 261 2.19 6.80 14.26
C ALA A 261 1.14 7.88 13.96
N ASP A 262 -0.13 7.50 14.06
CA ASP A 262 -1.29 8.39 14.04
C ASP A 262 -1.61 8.97 15.43
N HIS A 263 -1.18 8.28 16.50
CA HIS A 263 -1.27 8.73 17.89
C HIS A 263 -0.04 8.37 18.73
N ASP A 264 0.13 9.04 19.87
CA ASP A 264 1.21 8.80 20.84
C ASP A 264 0.84 7.71 21.85
N LEU A 265 1.45 6.53 21.71
CA LEU A 265 1.16 5.34 22.54
C LEU A 265 1.57 5.52 24.00
N ASP A 266 2.62 6.31 24.26
CA ASP A 266 3.18 6.48 25.59
C ASP A 266 2.56 7.68 26.34
N SER A 267 1.58 8.34 25.72
CA SER A 267 0.87 9.45 26.35
C SER A 267 -0.03 8.96 27.50
N PRO A 268 0.05 9.57 28.70
CA PRO A 268 -0.89 9.27 29.78
C PRO A 268 -2.34 9.69 29.43
N LEU A 269 -2.53 10.53 28.41
CA LEU A 269 -3.85 10.94 27.93
C LEU A 269 -4.62 9.81 27.25
N ASN A 270 -3.95 8.72 26.83
CA ASN A 270 -4.61 7.53 26.28
C ASN A 270 -5.65 6.94 27.26
N ALA A 271 -5.47 7.11 28.57
CA ALA A 271 -6.44 6.67 29.56
C ALA A 271 -7.79 7.42 29.49
N LEU A 272 -7.83 8.55 28.79
CA LEU A 272 -9.03 9.35 28.55
C LEU A 272 -9.67 9.04 27.19
N ALA A 273 -9.12 8.05 26.46
CA ALA A 273 -9.59 7.70 25.14
C ALA A 273 -11.03 7.21 25.12
N THR A 274 -11.82 7.70 24.17
CA THR A 274 -13.17 7.20 23.88
C THR A 274 -13.28 6.91 22.40
N GLU A 275 -13.89 5.79 22.03
CA GLU A 275 -14.06 5.40 20.63
C GLU A 275 -15.49 5.66 20.14
N SER A 276 -15.62 5.90 18.84
CA SER A 276 -16.89 5.95 18.12
C SER A 276 -17.46 4.53 18.05
N PRO A 277 -18.75 4.36 17.70
CA PRO A 277 -19.30 3.03 17.45
C PRO A 277 -18.58 2.25 16.33
N ALA A 278 -17.79 2.94 15.50
CA ALA A 278 -16.95 2.34 14.47
C ALA A 278 -15.55 1.92 14.98
N GLY A 279 -15.26 2.08 16.28
CA GLY A 279 -13.95 1.78 16.89
C GLY A 279 -12.89 2.85 16.62
N VAL A 280 -13.31 4.05 16.19
CA VAL A 280 -12.40 5.14 15.84
C VAL A 280 -12.27 6.11 17.03
N PRO A 281 -11.06 6.47 17.50
CA PRO A 281 -10.90 7.38 18.64
C PRO A 281 -11.57 8.75 18.43
N LEU A 282 -12.53 9.10 19.30
CA LEU A 282 -13.26 10.38 19.28
C LEU A 282 -12.52 11.53 19.96
N ASN A 283 -11.48 11.24 20.76
CA ASN A 283 -10.69 12.24 21.43
C ASN A 283 -9.27 12.28 20.84
N VAL A 284 -9.09 13.20 19.90
CA VAL A 284 -7.83 13.54 19.21
C VAL A 284 -6.71 14.07 20.13
N GLN A 285 -6.81 13.93 21.46
CA GLN A 285 -5.84 14.51 22.40
C GLN A 285 -4.45 13.85 22.31
N THR A 286 -4.38 12.65 21.75
CA THR A 286 -3.16 11.88 21.56
C THR A 286 -2.73 11.78 20.10
N ASP A 287 -3.53 12.32 19.18
CA ASP A 287 -3.23 12.26 17.76
C ASP A 287 -1.99 13.10 17.46
N ILE A 288 -1.23 12.64 16.47
CA ILE A 288 -0.03 13.31 16.00
C ILE A 288 0.01 13.32 14.48
N SER A 289 0.62 14.35 13.91
CA SER A 289 0.90 14.42 12.47
C SER A 289 2.39 14.18 12.25
N VAL A 290 2.73 12.97 11.80
CA VAL A 290 4.08 12.53 11.47
C VAL A 290 4.11 12.18 10.00
N TYR A 291 5.07 12.71 9.27
CA TYR A 291 5.14 12.55 7.83
C TYR A 291 6.17 11.49 7.48
N VAL A 292 5.72 10.41 6.87
CA VAL A 292 6.59 9.40 6.26
C VAL A 292 6.21 9.30 4.80
N GLY A 293 7.20 9.38 3.92
CA GLY A 293 6.99 9.36 2.49
C GLY A 293 6.28 8.10 2.06
N ARG A 294 6.88 6.91 2.32
CA ARG A 294 6.40 5.63 1.79
C ARG A 294 6.28 4.51 2.83
N GLY A 295 5.29 3.64 2.63
CA GLY A 295 5.14 2.39 3.37
C GLY A 295 6.12 1.32 2.90
N ILE A 296 5.64 0.32 2.14
CA ILE A 296 6.42 -0.86 1.73
C ILE A 296 6.55 -0.96 0.19
N LEU A 297 7.64 -0.51 -0.41
CA LEU A 297 7.88 -0.68 -1.84
C LEU A 297 8.38 -2.10 -2.17
N ILE A 298 7.75 -2.76 -3.15
CA ILE A 298 8.16 -4.07 -3.66
C ILE A 298 8.46 -3.98 -5.15
N GLU A 299 9.69 -4.28 -5.53
CA GLU A 299 10.14 -4.40 -6.93
C GLU A 299 10.66 -5.81 -7.25
N SER A 300 10.73 -6.66 -6.23
CA SER A 300 11.22 -8.04 -6.29
C SER A 300 10.63 -8.82 -7.46
N GLN A 301 11.53 -9.47 -8.21
CA GLN A 301 11.18 -10.47 -9.22
C GLN A 301 11.20 -11.90 -8.65
N GLY A 302 11.66 -12.06 -7.41
CA GLY A 302 11.72 -13.33 -6.70
C GLY A 302 10.39 -13.64 -5.98
N PRO A 303 10.24 -14.87 -5.45
CA PRO A 303 9.05 -15.20 -4.70
C PRO A 303 9.02 -14.39 -3.40
N THR A 304 7.93 -13.65 -3.20
CA THR A 304 7.72 -12.86 -1.99
C THR A 304 6.39 -13.26 -1.36
N TRP A 305 6.46 -13.71 -0.11
CA TRP A 305 5.28 -14.07 0.67
C TRP A 305 5.14 -13.13 1.83
N LEU A 306 3.92 -12.66 2.03
CA LEU A 306 3.66 -11.74 3.08
C LEU A 306 2.32 -12.07 3.72
N TYR A 307 2.40 -12.52 4.97
CA TYR A 307 1.30 -13.10 5.71
C TYR A 307 0.93 -12.22 6.89
N GLY A 308 -0.30 -11.68 6.87
CA GLY A 308 -0.82 -10.86 7.96
C GLY A 308 0.02 -9.60 8.19
N THR A 309 0.25 -8.84 7.11
CA THR A 309 1.05 -7.62 7.15
C THR A 309 0.17 -6.39 7.05
N ALA A 310 0.58 -5.30 7.67
CA ALA A 310 -0.13 -4.02 7.60
C ALA A 310 0.82 -2.88 7.28
N SER A 311 0.32 -1.84 6.60
CA SER A 311 1.07 -0.60 6.40
C SER A 311 0.16 0.63 6.35
N GLU A 312 0.38 1.53 7.30
CA GLU A 312 -0.59 2.55 7.64
C GLU A 312 0.06 3.93 7.69
N HIS A 313 -0.75 4.95 7.39
CA HIS A 313 -0.47 6.38 7.58
C HIS A 313 0.80 6.92 6.91
N ALA A 314 1.33 6.26 5.88
CA ALA A 314 2.33 6.85 4.98
C ALA A 314 1.69 7.79 3.94
N GLN A 315 2.40 8.86 3.58
CA GLN A 315 1.96 9.94 2.71
C GLN A 315 1.68 9.47 1.27
N ILE A 316 2.58 8.63 0.74
CA ILE A 316 2.64 8.10 -0.62
C ILE A 316 2.81 6.59 -0.52
N LYS A 317 1.90 5.79 -1.06
CA LYS A 317 1.91 4.34 -0.81
C LYS A 317 1.94 3.50 -2.10
N LYS A 318 2.60 2.35 -2.02
CA LYS A 318 2.76 1.26 -3.03
C LYS A 318 3.04 0.00 -2.22
N ILE A 319 2.31 -1.12 -2.37
CA ILE A 319 2.46 -2.36 -1.56
C ILE A 319 1.83 -3.58 -2.31
N TYR A 320 2.16 -4.85 -1.99
CA TYR A 320 1.48 -6.11 -2.40
C TYR A 320 1.54 -7.18 -1.28
N MET A 321 0.44 -7.86 -0.85
CA MET A 321 0.39 -9.08 0.04
C MET A 321 -1.03 -9.71 0.24
N GLY A 322 -1.21 -10.73 1.10
CA GLY A 322 -2.53 -11.13 1.67
C GLY A 322 -2.46 -11.92 3.00
N HIS A 323 -3.27 -11.68 4.05
CA HIS A 323 -4.18 -10.56 4.35
C HIS A 323 -3.40 -9.24 4.50
N MET A 324 -3.86 -8.19 3.82
CA MET A 324 -3.35 -6.83 3.95
C MET A 324 -4.29 -5.95 4.75
N GLN A 325 -3.71 -5.01 5.49
CA GLN A 325 -4.45 -3.92 6.10
C GLN A 325 -3.73 -2.57 5.88
N THR A 326 -4.44 -1.53 5.48
CA THR A 326 -3.89 -0.17 5.37
C THR A 326 -4.89 0.92 5.78
N GLU A 327 -4.37 2.00 6.38
CA GLU A 327 -5.13 3.23 6.63
C GLU A 327 -4.47 4.47 6.02
N THR A 328 -5.26 5.35 5.43
CA THR A 328 -4.81 6.69 4.99
C THR A 328 -4.41 7.53 6.22
N PRO A 329 -3.33 8.36 6.16
CA PRO A 329 -2.99 9.23 7.28
C PRO A 329 -4.13 10.19 7.63
N TYR A 330 -4.46 10.33 8.91
CA TYR A 330 -5.68 11.02 9.36
C TYR A 330 -5.69 12.52 9.05
N TYR A 331 -4.49 13.12 8.93
CA TYR A 331 -4.34 14.52 8.55
C TYR A 331 -4.65 14.78 7.07
N GLN A 332 -4.62 13.77 6.17
CA GLN A 332 -4.91 14.01 4.76
C GLN A 332 -6.38 14.46 4.58
N PRO A 333 -6.66 15.45 3.70
CA PRO A 333 -5.76 16.04 2.70
C PRO A 333 -5.03 17.32 3.15
N LYS A 334 -4.77 17.51 4.44
CA LYS A 334 -4.03 18.67 4.98
C LYS A 334 -2.75 18.27 5.72
N PRO A 335 -1.61 18.11 5.01
CA PRO A 335 -1.44 18.22 3.56
C PRO A 335 -1.93 16.98 2.80
N ASN A 336 -2.18 17.14 1.51
CA ASN A 336 -2.51 16.04 0.60
C ASN A 336 -1.25 15.20 0.28
N ALA A 337 -1.41 14.10 -0.45
CA ALA A 337 -0.33 13.12 -0.70
C ALA A 337 0.93 13.67 -1.41
N LEU A 338 0.90 14.89 -1.96
CA LEU A 338 2.05 15.52 -2.64
C LEU A 338 3.00 16.29 -1.71
N SER A 339 2.68 16.38 -0.41
CA SER A 339 3.45 17.15 0.56
C SER A 339 3.49 16.43 1.91
N PRO A 340 4.59 16.52 2.69
CA PRO A 340 5.80 17.32 2.41
C PRO A 340 6.80 16.64 1.47
N TYR A 341 6.59 15.37 1.15
CA TYR A 341 7.53 14.62 0.32
C TYR A 341 7.32 14.91 -1.16
N THR A 342 8.41 15.25 -1.86
CA THR A 342 8.36 15.52 -3.30
C THR A 342 8.35 14.20 -4.07
N ALA A 343 7.32 13.98 -4.89
CA ALA A 343 7.24 12.80 -5.77
C ALA A 343 8.31 12.84 -6.87
N ASN A 344 8.76 11.67 -7.34
CA ASN A 344 9.63 11.49 -8.52
C ASN A 344 11.00 12.19 -8.47
N THR A 345 11.52 12.53 -7.28
CA THR A 345 12.90 12.98 -7.11
C THR A 345 13.88 11.81 -7.06
N TYR A 346 13.65 10.88 -6.12
CA TYR A 346 14.47 9.66 -5.96
C TYR A 346 13.70 8.40 -6.34
N PHE A 347 12.42 8.32 -5.93
CA PHE A 347 11.56 7.16 -6.20
C PHE A 347 10.69 7.44 -7.43
N LEU A 348 11.16 7.02 -8.60
CA LEU A 348 10.59 7.41 -9.90
C LEU A 348 9.16 6.95 -10.17
N SER A 349 8.68 5.91 -9.48
CA SER A 349 7.32 5.39 -9.70
C SER A 349 6.26 6.06 -8.82
N ASP A 350 6.61 7.14 -8.10
CA ASP A 350 5.66 7.78 -7.19
C ASP A 350 4.43 8.33 -7.92
N PRO A 351 3.26 8.33 -7.27
CA PRO A 351 2.08 8.95 -7.83
C PRO A 351 2.33 10.46 -7.93
N THR A 352 2.17 10.98 -9.14
CA THR A 352 2.25 12.42 -9.42
C THR A 352 0.91 13.12 -9.21
N TYR A 353 -0.19 12.36 -9.17
CA TYR A 353 -1.56 12.86 -9.12
C TYR A 353 -1.82 13.99 -10.13
N LYS A 354 -1.26 13.89 -11.34
CA LYS A 354 -1.45 14.92 -12.37
C LYS A 354 -2.87 14.89 -12.94
N ASP A 355 -3.50 13.71 -12.96
CA ASP A 355 -4.88 13.51 -13.40
C ASP A 355 -5.93 13.92 -12.35
N CYS A 356 -5.49 14.48 -11.22
CA CYS A 356 -6.35 14.83 -10.11
C CYS A 356 -6.87 16.26 -10.17
N SER A 357 -8.19 16.42 -10.23
CA SER A 357 -8.87 17.72 -10.16
C SER A 357 -8.77 18.39 -8.79
N ASP A 358 -8.86 17.62 -7.70
CA ASP A 358 -8.97 18.13 -6.34
C ASP A 358 -8.25 17.23 -5.31
N ASP A 359 -8.41 17.56 -4.03
CA ASP A 359 -7.73 16.89 -2.93
C ASP A 359 -8.35 15.56 -2.52
N LEU A 360 -9.60 15.27 -2.93
CA LEU A 360 -10.25 13.98 -2.66
C LEU A 360 -9.49 12.84 -3.35
N CYS A 361 -8.99 13.09 -4.56
CA CYS A 361 -8.21 12.10 -5.31
C CYS A 361 -6.70 12.15 -5.02
N ARG A 362 -6.20 13.22 -4.37
CA ARG A 362 -4.79 13.32 -3.90
C ARG A 362 -4.58 12.69 -2.53
N GLY A 363 -5.18 11.52 -2.31
CA GLY A 363 -5.04 10.73 -1.08
C GLY A 363 -4.04 9.60 -1.23
N ALA A 364 -3.45 9.13 -0.13
CA ALA A 364 -2.52 8.02 -0.13
C ALA A 364 -3.18 6.74 -0.65
N TRP A 365 -2.61 6.14 -1.69
CA TRP A 365 -3.09 4.87 -2.22
C TRP A 365 -2.95 3.73 -1.21
N ALA A 366 -3.97 2.92 -0.94
CA ALA A 366 -3.76 1.70 -0.17
C ALA A 366 -2.85 0.70 -0.92
N LEU A 367 -3.05 0.60 -2.24
CA LEU A 367 -2.40 -0.37 -3.11
C LEU A 367 -2.19 0.26 -4.48
N ARG A 368 -0.95 0.22 -5.00
CA ARG A 368 -0.63 0.57 -6.38
C ARG A 368 0.16 -0.56 -7.02
N LEU A 369 -0.36 -1.08 -8.12
CA LEU A 369 0.30 -2.11 -8.93
C LEU A 369 0.71 -1.51 -10.25
N LEU A 370 2.01 -1.37 -10.46
CA LEU A 370 2.59 -0.75 -11.65
C LEU A 370 3.45 -1.80 -12.36
N ASN A 371 3.16 -2.10 -13.63
CA ASN A 371 3.91 -3.05 -14.44
C ASN A 371 4.25 -4.35 -13.69
N SER A 372 3.26 -4.90 -13.00
CA SER A 372 3.42 -6.02 -12.06
C SER A 372 2.77 -7.28 -12.62
N THR A 373 3.42 -8.42 -12.44
CA THR A 373 2.92 -9.71 -12.96
C THR A 373 2.85 -10.79 -11.90
N ASP A 374 1.88 -11.70 -12.05
CA ASP A 374 1.68 -12.87 -11.18
C ASP A 374 1.51 -12.52 -9.70
N VAL A 375 0.51 -11.67 -9.45
CA VAL A 375 0.21 -11.08 -8.15
C VAL A 375 -1.05 -11.73 -7.56
N PHE A 376 -0.97 -12.28 -6.35
CA PHE A 376 -2.07 -13.00 -5.71
C PHE A 376 -2.43 -12.39 -4.36
N ILE A 377 -3.57 -11.72 -4.29
CA ILE A 377 -4.07 -11.08 -3.08
C ILE A 377 -5.24 -11.91 -2.55
N TYR A 378 -5.01 -12.54 -1.40
CA TYR A 378 -6.04 -13.25 -0.65
C TYR A 378 -6.36 -12.46 0.61
N SER A 379 -7.42 -11.68 0.53
CA SER A 379 -7.90 -10.72 1.53
C SER A 379 -7.12 -9.41 1.58
N ALA A 380 -7.84 -8.29 1.52
CA ALA A 380 -7.29 -6.95 1.70
C ALA A 380 -8.34 -6.03 2.33
N GLY A 381 -7.98 -5.40 3.45
CA GLY A 381 -8.78 -4.40 4.16
C GLY A 381 -8.16 -3.02 4.04
N PHE A 382 -8.79 -2.10 3.32
CA PHE A 382 -8.21 -0.77 3.06
C PHE A 382 -9.16 0.35 3.46
N TYR A 383 -8.69 1.26 4.32
CA TYR A 383 -9.58 2.22 4.97
C TYR A 383 -9.09 3.66 4.81
N SER A 384 -10.04 4.57 4.60
CA SER A 384 -9.85 6.01 4.72
C SER A 384 -10.92 6.54 5.67
N TRP A 385 -10.50 6.99 6.85
CA TRP A 385 -11.42 7.33 7.94
C TRP A 385 -11.68 8.82 8.10
N PHE A 386 -10.79 9.65 7.57
CA PHE A 386 -10.77 11.07 7.91
C PHE A 386 -10.55 11.94 6.68
N GLN A 387 -11.04 13.17 6.79
CA GLN A 387 -10.52 14.31 6.05
C GLN A 387 -10.04 15.36 7.06
N ALA A 388 -8.72 15.51 7.18
CA ALA A 388 -8.11 16.42 8.15
C ALA A 388 -8.63 16.23 9.58
N TYR A 389 -8.58 14.98 10.07
CA TYR A 389 -9.09 14.53 11.38
C TYR A 389 -10.61 14.64 11.57
N ASP A 390 -11.38 14.98 10.53
CA ASP A 390 -12.85 14.93 10.56
C ASP A 390 -13.40 13.63 9.96
N GLU A 391 -14.28 12.94 10.70
CA GLU A 391 -14.85 11.64 10.30
C GLU A 391 -16.19 11.75 9.54
N SER A 392 -16.71 12.95 9.26
CA SER A 392 -18.06 13.09 8.68
C SER A 392 -18.19 12.43 7.30
N CYS A 393 -17.08 12.37 6.57
CA CYS A 393 -16.95 11.72 5.26
C CYS A 393 -17.21 10.20 5.28
N VAL A 394 -17.04 9.53 6.42
CA VAL A 394 -17.16 8.05 6.54
C VAL A 394 -18.60 7.61 6.29
N SER A 395 -19.57 8.39 6.76
CA SER A 395 -21.00 8.06 6.63
C SER A 395 -21.51 8.06 5.18
N VAL A 396 -20.81 8.80 4.31
CA VAL A 396 -21.12 8.96 2.89
C VAL A 396 -20.08 8.30 1.97
N GLU A 397 -19.10 7.58 2.54
CA GLU A 397 -18.01 6.89 1.81
C GLU A 397 -17.17 7.81 0.92
N HIS A 398 -16.94 9.04 1.37
CA HIS A 398 -16.35 10.10 0.56
C HIS A 398 -15.15 10.76 1.24
N CYS A 399 -14.34 9.98 1.96
CA CYS A 399 -13.11 10.48 2.58
C CYS A 399 -11.98 10.60 1.55
N GLN A 400 -11.95 9.69 0.59
CA GLN A 400 -10.96 9.65 -0.49
C GLN A 400 -11.59 9.12 -1.79
N GLN A 401 -11.09 9.51 -2.96
CA GLN A 401 -11.64 9.04 -4.24
C GLN A 401 -11.39 7.54 -4.39
N SER A 402 -10.13 7.11 -4.34
CA SER A 402 -9.73 5.74 -4.71
C SER A 402 -8.65 5.19 -3.78
N LEU A 403 -8.67 3.89 -3.53
CA LEU A 403 -7.69 3.21 -2.67
C LEU A 403 -6.79 2.22 -3.42
N ILE A 404 -7.26 1.62 -4.51
CA ILE A 404 -6.49 0.64 -5.28
C ILE A 404 -6.29 1.16 -6.70
N GLN A 405 -5.03 1.33 -7.13
CA GLN A 405 -4.66 1.64 -8.51
C GLN A 405 -4.00 0.43 -9.17
N THR A 406 -4.34 0.19 -10.43
CA THR A 406 -3.64 -0.77 -11.29
C THR A 406 -3.23 -0.11 -12.60
N ASN A 407 -1.97 -0.26 -13.00
CA ASN A 407 -1.46 0.21 -14.29
C ASN A 407 -0.51 -0.84 -14.87
N TYR A 408 -0.80 -1.36 -16.06
CA TYR A 408 -0.05 -2.44 -16.71
C TYR A 408 0.13 -3.69 -15.82
N ALA A 409 -0.87 -4.02 -15.01
CA ALA A 409 -0.85 -5.20 -14.15
C ALA A 409 -1.45 -6.42 -14.85
N LYS A 410 -0.77 -7.57 -14.80
CA LYS A 410 -1.18 -8.81 -15.46
C LYS A 410 -1.11 -10.01 -14.54
N GLY A 411 -2.05 -10.94 -14.66
CA GLY A 411 -2.06 -12.09 -13.77
C GLY A 411 -2.34 -11.66 -12.32
N LEU A 412 -3.17 -10.64 -12.16
CA LEU A 412 -3.59 -10.10 -10.87
C LEU A 412 -4.87 -10.79 -10.40
N TRP A 413 -4.76 -11.52 -9.29
CA TRP A 413 -5.84 -12.27 -8.68
C TRP A 413 -6.18 -11.66 -7.33
N MET A 414 -7.25 -10.87 -7.25
CA MET A 414 -7.68 -10.26 -5.99
C MET A 414 -8.96 -10.91 -5.47
N TYR A 415 -8.89 -11.42 -4.25
CA TYR A 415 -9.99 -12.06 -3.55
C TYR A 415 -10.23 -11.38 -2.21
N ASN A 416 -11.50 -11.29 -1.81
CA ASN A 416 -11.91 -10.78 -0.51
C ASN A 416 -11.37 -9.37 -0.21
N ILE A 417 -11.66 -8.42 -1.11
CA ILE A 417 -11.32 -7.01 -0.93
C ILE A 417 -12.47 -6.35 -0.16
N PHE A 418 -12.14 -5.64 0.90
CA PHE A 418 -13.09 -4.80 1.64
C PHE A 418 -12.45 -3.46 1.95
N THR A 419 -13.21 -2.40 1.68
CA THR A 419 -12.74 -1.02 1.82
C THR A 419 -13.72 -0.18 2.61
N LYS A 420 -13.28 0.99 3.07
CA LYS A 420 -14.12 1.97 3.77
C LYS A 420 -13.72 3.41 3.45
N GLY A 421 -14.72 4.29 3.35
CA GLY A 421 -14.52 5.74 3.22
C GLY A 421 -14.02 6.18 1.85
N ASN A 422 -14.28 5.39 0.82
CA ASN A 422 -13.80 5.65 -0.54
C ASN A 422 -14.90 5.51 -1.59
N VAL A 423 -14.83 6.34 -2.64
CA VAL A 423 -15.78 6.32 -3.77
C VAL A 423 -15.53 5.11 -4.68
N GLU A 424 -14.27 4.82 -4.97
CA GLU A 424 -13.82 3.76 -5.87
C GLU A 424 -13.01 2.71 -5.10
N VAL A 425 -13.54 1.49 -5.03
CA VAL A 425 -12.85 0.33 -4.45
C VAL A 425 -11.60 0.02 -5.27
N VAL A 426 -11.72 0.02 -6.61
CA VAL A 426 -10.62 -0.18 -7.56
C VAL A 426 -10.71 0.88 -8.66
N SER A 427 -9.62 1.58 -8.91
CA SER A 427 -9.45 2.60 -9.96
C SER A 427 -8.37 2.14 -10.95
N PRO A 428 -8.71 1.29 -11.92
CA PRO A 428 -7.75 0.81 -12.91
C PRO A 428 -7.47 1.88 -13.96
N GLU A 429 -6.20 1.99 -14.37
CA GLU A 429 -5.78 2.77 -15.54
C GLU A 429 -6.07 2.00 -16.85
N GLY A 430 -6.01 2.70 -17.99
CA GLY A 430 -6.11 2.07 -19.31
C GLY A 430 -7.54 1.78 -19.78
N GLY A 431 -8.50 2.62 -19.37
CA GLY A 431 -9.88 2.59 -19.87
C GLY A 431 -10.78 1.51 -19.25
N LEU A 432 -10.29 0.76 -18.25
CA LEU A 432 -11.18 -0.10 -17.46
C LEU A 432 -12.06 0.75 -16.53
N PRO A 433 -13.36 0.43 -16.40
CA PRO A 433 -14.23 1.16 -15.50
C PRO A 433 -13.83 0.92 -14.03
N ALA A 434 -13.89 1.98 -13.22
CA ALA A 434 -13.70 1.89 -11.79
C ALA A 434 -14.78 1.01 -11.13
N LEU A 435 -14.38 0.25 -10.11
CA LEU A 435 -15.30 -0.48 -9.25
C LEU A 435 -15.77 0.43 -8.12
N LEU A 436 -17.01 0.90 -8.20
CA LEU A 436 -17.56 1.84 -7.23
C LEU A 436 -17.93 1.18 -5.89
N PHE A 437 -17.78 1.93 -4.81
CA PHE A 437 -18.43 1.65 -3.54
C PHE A 437 -19.89 2.09 -3.63
N ASN A 438 -20.83 1.13 -3.60
CA ASN A 438 -22.28 1.38 -3.62
C ASN A 438 -23.05 0.22 -2.98
N ASP A 439 -24.37 0.24 -3.00
CA ASP A 439 -25.23 -0.80 -2.38
C ASP A 439 -24.98 -2.22 -2.91
N THR A 440 -24.48 -2.35 -4.15
CA THR A 440 -24.16 -3.65 -4.74
C THR A 440 -22.80 -4.18 -4.29
N THR A 441 -21.86 -3.32 -3.93
CA THR A 441 -20.53 -3.71 -3.44
C THR A 441 -20.43 -3.66 -1.93
N ARG A 442 -21.34 -2.96 -1.24
CA ARG A 442 -21.45 -2.90 0.22
C ARG A 442 -22.03 -4.20 0.80
N ASN A 443 -21.47 -4.60 1.94
CA ASN A 443 -22.05 -5.62 2.81
C ASN A 443 -21.69 -5.33 4.27
N GLY A 444 -22.68 -4.86 5.03
CA GLY A 444 -22.43 -4.37 6.39
C GLY A 444 -21.72 -3.03 6.36
N PHE A 445 -20.60 -2.94 7.08
CA PHE A 445 -19.89 -1.68 7.31
C PHE A 445 -18.98 -1.26 6.15
N THR A 446 -18.42 -2.23 5.43
CA THR A 446 -17.42 -2.08 4.36
C THR A 446 -17.99 -2.45 2.98
N SER A 447 -17.20 -2.19 1.93
CA SER A 447 -17.36 -2.95 0.68
C SER A 447 -16.95 -4.41 0.93
N GLU A 448 -17.50 -5.37 0.18
CA GLU A 448 -17.13 -6.79 0.24
C GLU A 448 -17.14 -7.39 -1.18
N ILE A 449 -15.97 -7.35 -1.81
CA ILE A 449 -15.72 -7.89 -3.14
C ILE A 449 -15.08 -9.26 -2.98
N ALA A 450 -15.87 -10.31 -3.22
CA ALA A 450 -15.41 -11.69 -3.09
C ALA A 450 -14.30 -12.01 -4.11
N ALA A 451 -14.39 -11.45 -5.32
CA ALA A 451 -13.34 -11.57 -6.35
C ALA A 451 -13.34 -10.38 -7.31
N TRP A 452 -12.17 -9.82 -7.59
CA TRP A 452 -11.94 -8.89 -8.69
C TRP A 452 -10.85 -9.46 -9.59
N LEU A 453 -11.24 -9.90 -10.79
CA LEU A 453 -10.43 -10.74 -11.68
C LEU A 453 -10.26 -10.15 -13.09
N SER A 454 -10.57 -8.87 -13.28
CA SER A 454 -10.48 -8.16 -14.58
C SER A 454 -9.11 -8.30 -15.23
N LEU A 455 -8.04 -8.35 -14.41
CA LEU A 455 -6.65 -8.43 -14.85
C LEU A 455 -6.00 -9.81 -14.60
N SER A 456 -6.81 -10.84 -14.36
CA SER A 456 -6.29 -12.18 -13.98
C SER A 456 -5.78 -13.02 -15.15
N THR A 457 -6.35 -12.83 -16.36
CA THR A 457 -5.98 -13.57 -17.58
C THR A 457 -5.38 -12.69 -18.68
N GLY A 458 -5.24 -11.39 -18.42
CA GLY A 458 -4.75 -10.36 -19.35
C GLY A 458 -4.26 -9.15 -18.55
N GLY A 459 -4.24 -7.96 -19.17
CA GLY A 459 -3.97 -6.71 -18.45
C GLY A 459 -2.58 -6.11 -18.64
N GLY A 460 -1.65 -6.83 -19.27
CA GLY A 460 -0.29 -6.31 -19.52
C GLY A 460 -0.27 -5.16 -20.54
N ASP A 461 -1.35 -5.01 -21.29
CA ASP A 461 -1.65 -3.96 -22.27
C ASP A 461 -2.70 -2.97 -21.77
N ILE A 462 -3.22 -3.16 -20.56
CA ILE A 462 -4.21 -2.28 -19.94
C ILE A 462 -3.49 -1.38 -18.93
N GLY A 463 -3.27 -0.16 -19.36
CA GLY A 463 -2.63 0.89 -18.58
C GLY A 463 -2.62 2.20 -19.35
N SER A 464 -2.09 3.23 -18.73
CA SER A 464 -1.77 4.48 -19.40
C SER A 464 -0.29 4.83 -19.19
N ASP A 465 0.38 5.11 -20.31
CA ASP A 465 1.77 5.59 -20.39
C ASP A 465 1.84 7.11 -20.21
N GLY A 466 0.68 7.78 -20.28
CA GLY A 466 0.51 9.21 -20.18
C GLY A 466 -0.16 9.63 -18.87
N ASP A 467 -0.01 10.92 -18.56
CA ASP A 467 -0.87 11.64 -17.62
C ASP A 467 -2.26 11.87 -18.25
N ASP A 468 -2.86 10.86 -18.88
CA ASP A 468 -4.11 11.01 -19.62
C ASP A 468 -5.25 10.31 -18.91
N SER A 469 -6.45 10.89 -18.97
CA SER A 469 -7.58 10.36 -18.19
C SER A 469 -8.29 9.18 -18.88
N GLY A 470 -7.74 8.64 -19.98
CA GLY A 470 -8.34 7.52 -20.71
C GLY A 470 -9.83 7.73 -21.05
N GLU A 471 -10.69 6.77 -20.67
CA GLU A 471 -12.14 6.89 -20.82
C GLU A 471 -12.80 7.42 -19.54
N VAL A 472 -13.42 8.59 -19.61
CA VAL A 472 -14.15 9.19 -18.49
C VAL A 472 -15.63 8.90 -18.65
N TYR A 473 -16.14 7.97 -17.84
CA TYR A 473 -17.55 7.60 -17.80
C TYR A 473 -18.35 8.65 -17.03
N ILE A 474 -19.33 9.25 -17.69
CA ILE A 474 -20.16 10.29 -17.10
C ILE A 474 -21.38 9.63 -16.44
N ASP A 475 -21.72 10.05 -15.22
CA ASP A 475 -22.84 9.49 -14.46
C ASP A 475 -24.19 9.78 -15.17
N PRO A 476 -25.13 8.80 -15.25
CA PRO A 476 -26.47 8.97 -15.82
C PRO A 476 -27.28 10.15 -15.27
N VAL A 477 -26.94 10.63 -14.08
CA VAL A 477 -27.54 11.80 -13.43
C VAL A 477 -27.47 13.07 -14.28
N ILE A 478 -26.50 13.15 -15.21
CA ILE A 478 -26.40 14.24 -16.21
C ILE A 478 -27.69 14.41 -17.03
N TRP A 479 -28.53 13.37 -17.13
CA TRP A 479 -29.81 13.42 -17.86
C TRP A 479 -30.99 13.87 -17.00
N SER A 480 -30.89 13.84 -15.67
CA SER A 480 -32.06 13.96 -14.78
C SER A 480 -31.98 15.08 -13.76
N GLU A 481 -30.79 15.61 -13.45
CA GLU A 481 -30.61 16.66 -12.45
C GLU A 481 -30.30 18.04 -13.07
N PRO A 482 -30.69 19.14 -12.42
CA PRO A 482 -30.34 20.48 -12.86
C PRO A 482 -28.82 20.71 -12.77
N ASP A 483 -28.29 21.44 -13.74
CA ASP A 483 -26.88 21.79 -13.85
C ASP A 483 -26.50 22.80 -12.74
N ASP A 484 -26.04 22.30 -11.60
CA ASP A 484 -25.66 23.07 -10.41
C ASP A 484 -24.17 23.46 -10.39
N GLY A 485 -23.53 23.48 -11.56
CA GLY A 485 -22.12 23.85 -11.69
C GLY A 485 -21.15 22.67 -11.57
N ARG A 486 -21.58 21.46 -11.93
CA ARG A 486 -20.70 20.29 -12.02
C ARG A 486 -19.76 20.45 -13.21
N ASN A 487 -18.46 20.54 -12.92
CA ASN A 487 -17.44 20.48 -13.96
C ASN A 487 -16.99 19.04 -14.16
N ILE A 488 -17.10 18.57 -15.41
CA ILE A 488 -16.48 17.33 -15.86
C ILE A 488 -15.18 17.75 -16.57
N SER A 489 -14.04 17.33 -16.03
CA SER A 489 -12.73 17.62 -16.59
C SER A 489 -11.91 16.35 -16.75
N CYS A 490 -11.14 16.30 -17.81
CA CYS A 490 -10.16 15.25 -18.07
C CYS A 490 -8.90 15.87 -18.66
N TYR A 491 -7.77 15.21 -18.44
CA TYR A 491 -6.50 15.54 -19.07
C TYR A 491 -6.39 14.80 -20.41
N PRO A 492 -6.27 15.52 -21.55
CA PRO A 492 -6.18 14.88 -22.86
C PRO A 492 -4.88 14.06 -23.06
N PRO A 493 -4.91 12.97 -23.85
CA PRO A 493 -6.07 12.47 -24.59
C PRO A 493 -7.08 11.73 -23.69
N CYS A 494 -8.35 12.12 -23.77
CA CYS A 494 -9.41 11.49 -23.02
C CYS A 494 -10.69 11.36 -23.86
N THR A 495 -11.44 10.29 -23.64
CA THR A 495 -12.72 10.01 -24.27
C THR A 495 -13.82 10.10 -23.24
N TYR A 496 -14.70 11.09 -23.34
CA TYR A 496 -15.90 11.13 -22.51
C TYR A 496 -16.90 10.09 -23.00
N VAL A 497 -17.22 9.13 -22.13
CA VAL A 497 -18.24 8.11 -22.40
C VAL A 497 -19.53 8.55 -21.73
N LEU A 498 -20.45 9.08 -22.55
CA LEU A 498 -21.77 9.48 -22.07
C LEU A 498 -22.63 8.25 -21.75
N PRO A 499 -23.38 8.28 -20.64
CA PRO A 499 -24.26 7.19 -20.27
C PRO A 499 -25.39 7.08 -21.31
N PRO A 500 -25.82 5.87 -21.68
CA PRO A 500 -26.86 5.68 -22.70
C PRO A 500 -28.16 6.35 -22.25
N THR A 501 -28.74 7.17 -23.12
CA THR A 501 -30.07 7.76 -22.92
C THR A 501 -31.11 7.02 -23.75
N THR A 502 -32.24 6.69 -23.13
CA THR A 502 -33.35 6.02 -23.84
C THR A 502 -34.28 7.09 -24.40
N LEU A 503 -34.31 7.22 -25.72
CA LEU A 503 -35.26 8.12 -26.36
C LEU A 503 -36.69 7.55 -26.28
N PRO A 504 -37.71 8.38 -26.00
CA PRO A 504 -39.10 7.93 -25.88
C PRO A 504 -39.69 7.42 -27.21
N THR A 505 -39.03 7.69 -28.34
CA THR A 505 -39.42 7.22 -29.66
C THR A 505 -38.19 6.89 -30.49
N PRO A 506 -38.21 5.89 -31.38
CA PRO A 506 -37.15 5.65 -32.34
C PRO A 506 -36.85 6.92 -33.14
N ARG A 507 -35.60 7.40 -33.10
CA ARG A 507 -35.15 8.55 -33.87
C ARG A 507 -33.89 8.20 -34.65
N THR A 508 -33.82 8.69 -35.88
CA THR A 508 -32.61 8.65 -36.70
C THR A 508 -31.78 9.89 -36.42
N PHE A 509 -30.54 9.70 -35.99
CA PHE A 509 -29.59 10.79 -35.84
C PHE A 509 -28.85 11.02 -37.16
N VAL A 510 -28.88 12.24 -37.67
CA VAL A 510 -28.06 12.68 -38.80
C VAL A 510 -26.97 13.56 -38.23
N TYR A 511 -25.76 13.01 -38.12
CA TYR A 511 -24.61 13.79 -37.68
C TYR A 511 -24.07 14.59 -38.87
N PRO A 512 -23.73 15.88 -38.68
CA PRO A 512 -23.04 16.65 -39.71
C PRO A 512 -21.67 16.06 -39.99
N THR A 513 -21.13 16.29 -41.20
CA THR A 513 -19.77 15.91 -41.55
C THR A 513 -18.79 16.62 -40.62
N LEU A 514 -18.11 15.87 -39.76
CA LEU A 514 -17.07 16.40 -38.89
C LEU A 514 -15.80 16.58 -39.73
N VAL A 515 -15.44 17.84 -40.00
CA VAL A 515 -14.13 18.17 -40.57
C VAL A 515 -13.11 18.11 -39.44
N THR A 516 -12.23 17.11 -39.46
CA THR A 516 -11.09 17.05 -38.55
C THR A 516 -9.90 17.73 -39.24
N GLY A 517 -9.22 18.63 -38.53
CA GLY A 517 -7.93 19.15 -38.96
C GLY A 517 -6.83 18.33 -38.31
N ILE A 518 -5.86 17.84 -39.11
CA ILE A 518 -4.58 17.39 -38.57
C ILE A 518 -3.78 18.65 -38.22
N GLY A 519 -3.63 18.93 -36.92
CA GLY A 519 -2.66 19.90 -36.43
C GLY A 519 -1.27 19.28 -36.52
N VAL A 520 -0.42 19.74 -37.44
CA VAL A 520 0.96 19.23 -37.63
C VAL A 520 1.95 19.89 -36.65
N GLY A 521 1.45 20.56 -35.62
CA GLY A 521 2.24 21.32 -34.66
C GLY A 521 1.44 22.44 -34.00
N TYR A 522 1.98 22.99 -32.92
CA TYR A 522 1.42 24.17 -32.25
C TYR A 522 2.47 25.26 -32.11
N GLU A 523 2.02 26.51 -32.21
CA GLU A 523 2.87 27.69 -32.08
C GLU A 523 2.93 28.13 -30.62
N VAL A 524 4.15 28.29 -30.10
CA VAL A 524 4.36 28.89 -28.78
C VAL A 524 5.03 30.24 -28.97
N PRO A 525 4.31 31.36 -28.74
CA PRO A 525 4.92 32.67 -28.74
C PRO A 525 5.75 32.84 -27.48
N THR A 526 7.02 33.21 -27.66
CA THR A 526 7.90 33.59 -26.56
C THR A 526 8.17 35.09 -26.65
N TYR A 527 7.99 35.79 -25.53
CA TYR A 527 8.15 37.24 -25.46
C TYR A 527 9.47 37.59 -24.78
N TYR A 528 10.26 38.44 -25.43
CA TYR A 528 11.50 38.97 -24.86
C TYR A 528 11.43 40.48 -24.81
N VAL A 529 11.70 41.06 -23.64
CA VAL A 529 11.78 42.52 -23.46
C VAL A 529 13.25 42.92 -23.39
N TYR A 530 13.70 43.69 -24.38
CA TYR A 530 15.06 44.22 -24.43
C TYR A 530 15.03 45.73 -24.67
N MET A 531 15.69 46.49 -23.79
CA MET A 531 15.68 47.97 -23.78
C MET A 531 14.27 48.60 -23.90
N GLY A 532 13.28 48.01 -23.23
CA GLY A 532 11.91 48.52 -23.21
C GLY A 532 11.08 48.27 -24.48
N SER A 533 11.63 47.58 -25.48
CA SER A 533 10.88 47.08 -26.64
C SER A 533 10.58 45.59 -26.48
N THR A 534 9.32 45.20 -26.69
CA THR A 534 8.89 43.80 -26.64
C THR A 534 9.02 43.19 -28.03
N THR A 535 9.88 42.19 -28.17
CA THR A 535 10.00 41.40 -29.41
C THR A 535 9.34 40.06 -29.19
N THR A 536 8.45 39.67 -30.10
CA THR A 536 7.78 38.37 -30.06
C THR A 536 8.48 37.43 -31.04
N THR A 537 8.87 36.25 -30.57
CA THR A 537 9.40 35.19 -31.43
C THR A 537 8.50 33.98 -31.30
N THR A 538 7.96 33.51 -32.42
CA THR A 538 7.10 32.33 -32.45
C THR A 538 7.93 31.11 -32.80
N THR A 539 7.97 30.12 -31.91
CA THR A 539 8.57 28.82 -32.19
C THR A 539 7.46 27.86 -32.61
N ILE A 540 7.64 27.21 -33.76
CA ILE A 540 6.72 26.19 -34.27
C ILE A 540 7.31 24.83 -33.91
N THR A 541 6.65 24.11 -33.02
CA THR A 541 7.00 22.71 -32.72
C THR A 541 6.11 21.82 -33.56
N LEU A 542 6.71 21.07 -34.48
CA LEU A 542 6.01 20.10 -35.33
C LEU A 542 5.90 18.76 -34.56
N LEU A 543 4.74 18.11 -34.65
CA LEU A 543 4.45 16.79 -34.04
C LEU A 543 5.19 15.65 -34.73
#